data_AF-A0A7K3M2G7-F1
#
_entry.id   AF-A0A7K3M2G7-F1
#
_cell.length_a   1.000
_cell.length_b   1.000
_cell.length_c   1.000
_cell.angle_alpha   90.00
_cell.angle_beta   90.00
_cell.angle_gamma   90.00
#
_symmetry.space_group_name_H-M   'P 1'
#
loop_
_entity.id
_entity.type
_entity.pdbx_description
1 polymer ?
#
loop_
_entity_poly.entity_id
_entity_poly.type
_entity_poly.pdbx_seq_one_letter_code
_entity_poly.pdbx_strand_id
1 'polypeptide(L)'
;MIASLRSELVKLRQPAYWIGLAGMAAFMVIAMVISVSGAGDEASDRGPAGVVLSADQLAEADGLARSLGNSITFIGVVALTLVAVNIGTEYGQGTIRNMLVRQPHRARLFLGKLAAILGFLAAAVVAASAVGIAVAPVLVPDDVGAVDWWSASGLLATAGGVGNIIVATWGWACLGVLLAVVLRSAPATIGVGVAYALPFEILLTVAAEDVTRWLPGQLFQALAQGGTEAVSRAAALLGAVGWVAATVVVALIIFQRRDVPD
;
A
#
# COMPACT_ATOMS: atom_id res chain seq x y z
N MET A 1 4.24 25.38 1.35
CA MET A 1 4.30 24.00 0.82
C MET A 1 5.72 23.49 0.77
N ILE A 2 6.67 24.19 0.14
CA ILE A 2 8.08 23.74 0.08
C ILE A 2 8.74 23.64 1.47
N ALA A 3 8.52 24.63 2.34
CA ALA A 3 9.07 24.61 3.71
C ALA A 3 8.48 23.51 4.61
N SER A 4 7.17 23.22 4.46
CA SER A 4 6.51 22.13 5.20
C SER A 4 6.98 20.76 4.70
N LEU A 5 7.16 20.60 3.38
CA LEU A 5 7.67 19.37 2.78
C LEU A 5 9.12 19.11 3.22
N ARG A 6 9.97 20.14 3.24
CA ARG A 6 11.35 20.03 3.72
C ARG A 6 11.45 19.66 5.20
N SER A 7 10.54 20.17 6.04
CA SER A 7 10.48 19.81 7.45
C SER A 7 10.07 18.34 7.66
N GLU A 8 9.18 17.81 6.84
CA GLU A 8 8.78 16.41 6.89
C GLU A 8 9.88 15.47 6.36
N LEU A 9 10.61 15.87 5.32
CA LEU A 9 11.77 15.09 4.82
C LEU A 9 12.85 14.85 5.90
N VAL A 10 13.00 15.76 6.87
CA VAL A 10 13.91 15.57 8.01
C VAL A 10 13.35 14.53 8.98
N LYS A 11 12.03 14.50 9.21
CA LYS A 11 11.36 13.49 10.05
C LYS A 11 11.47 12.09 9.44
N LEU A 12 11.52 11.97 8.12
CA LEU A 12 11.70 10.70 7.41
C LEU A 12 13.06 10.02 7.69
N ARG A 13 14.04 10.72 8.25
CA ARG A 13 15.33 10.13 8.64
C ARG A 13 15.25 9.33 9.95
N GLN A 14 14.10 9.34 10.64
CA GLN A 14 13.93 8.62 11.90
C GLN A 14 14.02 7.10 11.70
N PRO A 15 14.53 6.34 12.70
CA PRO A 15 14.69 4.88 12.61
C PRO A 15 13.40 4.13 12.23
N ALA A 16 12.23 4.63 12.65
CA ALA A 16 10.94 4.02 12.33
C ALA A 16 10.68 3.88 10.82
N TYR A 17 11.13 4.85 10.00
CA TYR A 17 10.98 4.81 8.55
C TYR A 17 11.91 3.79 7.90
N TRP A 18 13.12 3.62 8.44
CA TRP A 18 14.04 2.57 7.99
C TRP A 18 13.54 1.18 8.34
N ILE A 19 12.95 1.01 9.53
CA ILE A 19 12.28 -0.24 9.93
C ILE A 19 11.09 -0.51 9.01
N GLY A 20 10.29 0.52 8.70
CA GLY A 20 9.20 0.40 7.74
C GLY A 20 9.66 -0.02 6.35
N LEU A 21 10.73 0.59 5.83
CA LEU A 21 11.34 0.22 4.55
C LEU A 21 11.84 -1.23 4.57
N ALA A 22 12.55 -1.63 5.64
CA ALA A 22 13.01 -3.00 5.81
C ALA A 22 11.84 -3.98 5.88
N GLY A 23 10.76 -3.62 6.57
CA GLY A 23 9.53 -4.40 6.62
C GLY A 23 8.88 -4.57 5.24
N MET A 24 8.77 -3.50 4.45
CA MET A 24 8.25 -3.57 3.08
C MET A 24 9.11 -4.45 2.19
N ALA A 25 10.44 -4.32 2.26
CA ALA A 25 11.36 -5.18 1.52
C ALA A 25 11.26 -6.66 1.96
N ALA A 26 11.16 -6.92 3.26
CA ALA A 26 11.00 -8.27 3.79
C ALA A 26 9.69 -8.92 3.32
N PHE A 27 8.56 -8.21 3.42
CA PHE A 27 7.28 -8.72 2.93
C PHE A 27 7.26 -8.87 1.41
N MET A 28 7.93 -7.99 0.66
CA MET A 28 8.11 -8.15 -0.78
C MET A 28 8.86 -9.45 -1.10
N VAL A 29 9.98 -9.72 -0.42
CA VAL A 29 10.74 -10.95 -0.62
C VAL A 29 9.92 -12.19 -0.22
N ILE A 30 9.23 -12.16 0.92
CA ILE A 30 8.37 -13.27 1.36
C ILE A 30 7.26 -13.54 0.34
N ALA A 31 6.56 -12.51 -0.13
CA ALA A 31 5.54 -12.64 -1.16
C ALA A 31 6.13 -13.21 -2.46
N MET A 32 7.35 -12.78 -2.82
CA MET A 32 8.03 -13.28 -4.01
C MET A 32 8.40 -14.75 -3.90
N VAL A 33 8.95 -15.18 -2.75
CA VAL A 33 9.23 -16.59 -2.46
C VAL A 33 7.96 -17.41 -2.61
N ILE A 34 6.88 -17.01 -1.92
CA ILE A 34 5.61 -17.75 -1.96
C ILE A 34 5.01 -17.80 -3.37
N SER A 35 5.05 -16.67 -4.10
CA SER A 35 4.39 -16.53 -5.40
C SER A 35 5.16 -17.19 -6.54
N VAL A 36 6.49 -17.15 -6.53
CA VAL A 36 7.31 -17.66 -7.64
C VAL A 36 7.68 -19.12 -7.40
N SER A 37 8.16 -19.46 -6.20
CA SER A 37 8.54 -20.84 -5.90
C SER A 37 7.34 -21.78 -5.73
N GLY A 38 6.14 -21.20 -5.57
CA GLY A 38 4.90 -21.95 -5.40
C GLY A 38 4.15 -22.21 -6.71
N ALA A 39 4.65 -21.73 -7.84
CA ALA A 39 4.03 -21.93 -9.15
C ALA A 39 4.01 -23.42 -9.50
N GLY A 40 2.89 -23.87 -10.05
CA GLY A 40 2.67 -25.26 -10.48
C GLY A 40 1.62 -25.29 -11.59
N ASP A 41 0.94 -26.43 -11.77
CA ASP A 41 0.00 -26.60 -12.89
C ASP A 41 -1.21 -25.65 -12.85
N GLU A 42 -1.73 -25.36 -11.65
CA GLU A 42 -2.91 -24.52 -11.45
C GLU A 42 -2.61 -23.31 -10.58
N ALA A 43 -3.26 -22.19 -10.90
CA ALA A 43 -3.23 -21.00 -10.05
C ALA A 43 -3.97 -21.27 -8.73
N SER A 44 -3.42 -20.81 -7.60
CA SER A 44 -4.03 -20.95 -6.29
C SER A 44 -4.17 -19.62 -5.57
N ASP A 45 -5.38 -19.31 -5.11
CA ASP A 45 -5.62 -18.16 -4.25
C ASP A 45 -5.23 -18.49 -2.80
N ARG A 46 -4.35 -17.68 -2.22
CA ARG A 46 -3.89 -17.79 -0.82
C ARG A 46 -4.41 -16.65 0.05
N GLY A 47 -5.52 -16.03 -0.35
CA GLY A 47 -6.19 -14.97 0.40
C GLY A 47 -5.32 -13.72 0.52
N PRO A 48 -4.99 -13.24 1.73
CA PRO A 48 -4.18 -12.02 1.91
C PRO A 48 -2.78 -12.09 1.32
N ALA A 49 -2.24 -13.30 1.14
CA ALA A 49 -0.95 -13.53 0.50
C ALA A 49 -1.00 -13.40 -1.03
N GLY A 50 -2.20 -13.20 -1.60
CA GLY A 50 -2.40 -13.07 -3.04
C GLY A 50 -2.54 -14.40 -3.76
N VAL A 51 -2.47 -14.32 -5.10
CA VAL A 51 -2.68 -15.46 -5.99
C VAL A 51 -1.33 -15.97 -6.46
N VAL A 52 -1.04 -17.25 -6.21
CA VAL A 52 0.09 -17.94 -6.80
C VAL A 52 -0.31 -18.34 -8.22
N LEU A 53 0.46 -17.89 -9.20
CA LEU A 53 0.20 -18.11 -10.62
C LEU A 53 0.52 -19.55 -11.02
N SER A 54 -0.11 -20.05 -12.08
CA SER A 54 0.36 -21.29 -12.72
C SER A 54 1.71 -21.07 -13.40
N ALA A 55 2.44 -22.15 -13.71
CA ALA A 55 3.73 -22.09 -14.39
C ALA A 55 3.64 -21.32 -15.73
N ASP A 56 2.58 -21.54 -16.50
CA ASP A 56 2.34 -20.83 -17.77
C ASP A 56 2.13 -19.33 -17.55
N GLN A 57 1.27 -18.95 -16.60
CA GLN A 57 1.00 -17.55 -16.27
C GLN A 57 2.22 -16.85 -15.67
N LEU A 58 3.07 -17.58 -14.94
CA LEU A 58 4.29 -17.05 -14.38
C LEU A 58 5.33 -16.80 -15.49
N ALA A 59 5.37 -17.64 -16.52
CA ALA A 59 6.27 -17.49 -17.67
C ALA A 59 5.91 -16.30 -18.56
N GLU A 60 4.65 -15.84 -18.53
CA GLU A 60 4.19 -14.67 -19.28
C GLU A 60 4.95 -13.38 -18.91
N ALA A 61 4.92 -12.41 -19.83
CA ALA A 61 5.61 -11.13 -19.68
C ALA A 61 5.17 -10.34 -18.42
N ASP A 62 3.91 -10.47 -17.99
CA ASP A 62 3.38 -9.80 -16.80
C ASP A 62 3.47 -10.64 -15.51
N GLY A 63 3.94 -11.88 -15.58
CA GLY A 63 4.05 -12.79 -14.44
C GLY A 63 4.81 -12.17 -13.26
N LEU A 64 5.96 -11.56 -13.53
CA LEU A 64 6.74 -10.82 -12.53
C LEU A 64 5.97 -9.67 -11.89
N ALA A 65 5.22 -8.90 -12.70
CA ALA A 65 4.44 -7.76 -12.22
C ALA A 65 3.31 -8.20 -11.27
N ARG A 66 2.65 -9.31 -11.61
CA ARG A 66 1.59 -9.93 -10.82
C ARG A 66 2.12 -10.51 -9.52
N SER A 67 3.28 -11.19 -9.55
CA SER A 67 3.95 -11.70 -8.35
C SER A 67 4.37 -10.60 -7.39
N LEU A 68 4.88 -9.47 -7.89
CA LEU A 68 5.15 -8.28 -7.05
C LEU A 68 3.85 -7.76 -6.41
N GLY A 69 2.74 -7.78 -7.16
CA GLY A 69 1.43 -7.34 -6.72
C GLY A 69 0.92 -8.06 -5.47
N ASN A 70 1.28 -9.33 -5.27
CA ASN A 70 0.88 -10.13 -4.09
C ASN A 70 1.37 -9.57 -2.75
N SER A 71 2.43 -8.76 -2.76
CA SER A 71 2.96 -8.13 -1.55
C SER A 71 2.09 -6.97 -1.00
N ILE A 72 1.11 -6.49 -1.78
CA ILE A 72 0.40 -5.23 -1.52
C ILE A 72 -0.32 -5.19 -0.18
N THR A 73 -0.96 -6.28 0.26
CA THR A 73 -1.73 -6.28 1.50
C THR A 73 -0.80 -6.02 2.69
N PHE A 74 0.35 -6.69 2.72
CA PHE A 74 1.33 -6.51 3.79
C PHE A 74 2.09 -5.19 3.68
N ILE A 75 2.47 -4.75 2.48
CA ILE A 75 3.04 -3.41 2.27
C ILE A 75 2.04 -2.34 2.70
N GLY A 76 0.76 -2.53 2.40
CA GLY A 76 -0.35 -1.68 2.82
C GLY A 76 -0.48 -1.58 4.33
N VAL A 77 -0.40 -2.72 5.04
CA VAL A 77 -0.38 -2.75 6.51
C VAL A 77 0.82 -2.01 7.10
N VAL A 78 2.01 -2.16 6.51
CA VAL A 78 3.20 -1.42 6.95
C VAL A 78 3.03 0.08 6.69
N ALA A 79 2.52 0.47 5.51
CA ALA A 79 2.25 1.86 5.17
C ALA A 79 1.22 2.49 6.12
N LEU A 80 0.13 1.78 6.41
CA LEU A 80 -0.89 2.18 7.37
C LEU A 80 -0.27 2.37 8.75
N THR A 81 0.58 1.46 9.20
CA THR A 81 1.24 1.52 10.51
C THR A 81 2.18 2.72 10.60
N LEU A 82 2.99 2.98 9.56
CA LEU A 82 3.87 4.15 9.50
C LEU A 82 3.07 5.46 9.60
N VAL A 83 1.96 5.56 8.87
CA VAL A 83 1.05 6.70 8.93
C VAL A 83 0.43 6.83 10.31
N ALA A 84 -0.03 5.72 10.89
CA ALA A 84 -0.63 5.68 12.22
C ALA A 84 0.34 6.16 13.29
N VAL A 85 1.59 5.72 13.25
CA VAL A 85 2.66 6.21 14.14
C VAL A 85 2.92 7.70 13.88
N ASN A 86 3.06 8.11 12.63
CA ASN A 86 3.42 9.49 12.31
C ASN A 86 2.31 10.52 12.60
N ILE A 87 1.03 10.18 12.44
CA ILE A 87 -0.09 11.10 12.68
C ILE A 87 -0.68 10.86 14.07
N GLY A 88 -0.89 9.62 14.46
CA GLY A 88 -1.51 9.27 15.75
C GLY A 88 -0.67 9.66 16.96
N THR A 89 0.67 9.63 16.86
CA THR A 89 1.54 10.10 17.97
C THR A 89 1.52 11.61 18.11
N GLU A 90 1.35 12.36 17.02
CA GLU A 90 1.25 13.82 17.08
C GLU A 90 -0.02 14.28 17.80
N TYR A 91 -1.12 13.53 17.64
CA TYR A 91 -2.33 13.72 18.45
C TYR A 91 -2.08 13.37 19.92
N GLY A 92 -1.46 12.22 20.19
CA GLY A 92 -1.19 11.77 21.56
C GLY A 92 -0.23 12.68 22.35
N GLN A 93 0.72 13.32 21.67
CA GLN A 93 1.70 14.22 22.28
C GLN A 93 1.30 15.71 22.26
N GLY A 94 0.15 16.05 21.67
CA GLY A 94 -0.31 17.44 21.55
C GLY A 94 0.55 18.33 20.65
N THR A 95 1.50 17.77 19.89
CA THR A 95 2.45 18.53 19.05
C THR A 95 1.77 19.23 17.88
N ILE A 96 0.57 18.78 17.49
CA ILE A 96 -0.29 19.45 16.50
C ILE A 96 -0.55 20.91 16.89
N ARG A 97 -0.74 21.21 18.18
CA ARG A 97 -0.96 22.59 18.66
C ARG A 97 0.23 23.48 18.34
N ASN A 98 1.44 23.00 18.66
CA ASN A 98 2.69 23.73 18.39
C ASN A 98 2.89 24.00 16.89
N MET A 99 2.48 23.06 16.03
CA MET A 99 2.57 23.22 14.57
C MET A 99 1.57 24.25 14.04
N LEU A 100 0.35 24.27 14.57
CA LEU A 100 -0.71 25.18 14.13
C LEU A 100 -0.45 26.65 14.54
N VAL A 101 0.23 26.88 15.66
CA VAL A 101 0.68 28.24 16.04
C VAL A 101 1.68 28.80 15.03
N ARG A 102 2.56 27.94 14.48
CA ARG A 102 3.57 28.35 13.49
C ARG A 102 3.05 28.43 12.06
N GLN A 103 2.00 27.68 11.71
CA GLN A 103 1.39 27.71 10.38
C GLN A 103 -0.15 27.73 10.49
N PRO A 104 -0.80 28.90 10.42
CA PRO A 104 -2.25 29.01 10.61
C PRO A 104 -3.07 28.35 9.48
N HIS A 105 -2.45 28.09 8.32
CA HIS A 105 -3.12 27.45 7.18
C HIS A 105 -3.18 25.91 7.33
N ARG A 106 -4.15 25.43 8.12
CA ARG A 106 -4.40 24.00 8.42
C ARG A 106 -4.36 23.09 7.18
N ALA A 107 -5.02 23.49 6.10
CA ALA A 107 -5.07 22.71 4.87
C ALA A 107 -3.70 22.54 4.19
N ARG A 108 -2.90 23.60 4.15
CA ARG A 108 -1.56 23.57 3.53
C ARG A 108 -0.58 22.72 4.33
N LEU A 109 -0.70 22.74 5.66
CA LEU A 109 0.09 21.90 6.55
C LEU A 109 -0.24 20.41 6.33
N PHE A 110 -1.52 20.06 6.36
CA PHE A 110 -1.98 18.69 6.18
C PHE A 110 -1.59 18.12 4.82
N LEU A 111 -1.86 18.85 3.72
CA LEU A 111 -1.53 18.40 2.37
C LEU A 111 -0.01 18.30 2.15
N GLY A 112 0.77 19.23 2.72
CA GLY A 112 2.23 19.16 2.66
C GLY A 112 2.79 17.92 3.38
N LYS A 113 2.18 17.56 4.51
CA LYS A 113 2.53 16.35 5.26
C LYS A 113 2.15 15.09 4.50
N LEU A 114 0.92 15.03 3.99
CA LEU A 114 0.45 13.92 3.19
C LEU A 114 1.34 13.69 1.97
N ALA A 115 1.67 14.75 1.21
CA ALA A 115 2.55 14.66 0.05
C ALA A 115 3.95 14.11 0.39
N ALA A 116 4.53 14.52 1.54
CA ALA A 116 5.82 14.01 1.98
C ALA A 116 5.77 12.51 2.32
N ILE A 117 4.72 12.07 3.02
CA ILE A 117 4.53 10.66 3.38
C ILE A 117 4.29 9.81 2.13
N LEU A 118 3.39 10.23 1.24
CA LEU A 118 3.09 9.50 0.00
C LEU A 118 4.32 9.42 -0.92
N GLY A 119 5.13 10.49 -0.98
CA GLY A 119 6.40 10.50 -1.71
C GLY A 119 7.42 9.52 -1.12
N PHE A 120 7.53 9.47 0.21
CA PHE A 120 8.37 8.47 0.89
C PHE A 120 7.92 7.04 0.58
N LEU A 121 6.62 6.76 0.71
CA LEU A 121 6.07 5.43 0.47
C LEU A 121 6.27 4.99 -0.98
N ALA A 122 6.13 5.91 -1.94
CA ALA A 122 6.43 5.61 -3.34
C ALA A 122 7.90 5.21 -3.53
N ALA A 123 8.85 5.95 -2.95
CA ALA A 123 10.27 5.59 -3.00
C ALA A 123 10.57 4.25 -2.30
N ALA A 124 9.91 3.98 -1.17
CA ALA A 124 10.05 2.73 -0.43
C ALA A 124 9.52 1.53 -1.21
N VAL A 125 8.39 1.67 -1.89
CA VAL A 125 7.82 0.65 -2.78
C VAL A 125 8.76 0.38 -3.97
N VAL A 126 9.33 1.42 -4.58
CA VAL A 126 10.31 1.24 -5.67
C VAL A 126 11.53 0.47 -5.18
N ALA A 127 12.08 0.82 -4.01
CA ALA A 127 13.21 0.13 -3.42
C ALA A 127 12.88 -1.34 -3.07
N ALA A 128 11.73 -1.58 -2.44
CA ALA A 128 11.27 -2.94 -2.13
C ALA A 128 11.06 -3.78 -3.41
N SER A 129 10.44 -3.20 -4.43
CA SER A 129 10.23 -3.85 -5.73
C SER A 129 11.55 -4.19 -6.41
N ALA A 130 12.55 -3.31 -6.34
CA ALA A 130 13.89 -3.61 -6.86
C ALA A 130 14.53 -4.82 -6.18
N VAL A 131 14.35 -4.97 -4.86
CA VAL A 131 14.79 -6.16 -4.12
C VAL A 131 14.01 -7.41 -4.58
N GLY A 132 12.68 -7.32 -4.72
CA GLY A 132 11.86 -8.42 -5.24
C GLY A 132 12.28 -8.88 -6.63
N ILE A 133 12.48 -7.94 -7.56
CA ILE A 133 12.96 -8.19 -8.93
C ILE A 133 14.34 -8.85 -8.92
N ALA A 134 15.25 -8.42 -8.04
CA ALA A 134 16.59 -8.97 -7.95
C ALA A 134 16.61 -10.43 -7.45
N VAL A 135 15.70 -10.79 -6.54
CA VAL A 135 15.60 -12.16 -5.99
C VAL A 135 14.83 -13.10 -6.93
N ALA A 136 13.92 -12.56 -7.75
CA ALA A 136 13.02 -13.30 -8.64
C ALA A 136 13.67 -14.46 -9.43
N PRO A 137 14.81 -14.28 -10.13
CA PRO A 137 15.35 -15.30 -11.02
C PRO A 137 15.83 -16.56 -10.30
N VAL A 138 16.22 -16.43 -9.03
CA VAL A 138 16.71 -17.55 -8.20
C VAL A 138 15.55 -18.37 -7.65
N LEU A 139 14.32 -17.83 -7.69
CA LEU A 139 13.12 -18.48 -7.15
C LEU A 139 12.33 -19.26 -8.19
N VAL A 140 12.64 -19.10 -9.48
CA VAL A 140 11.93 -19.77 -10.58
C VAL A 140 12.14 -21.28 -10.45
N PRO A 141 11.07 -22.09 -10.30
CA PRO A 141 11.17 -23.54 -10.29
C PRO A 141 11.71 -24.10 -11.63
N ASP A 142 12.43 -25.23 -11.59
CA ASP A 142 13.06 -25.84 -12.78
C ASP A 142 12.05 -26.31 -13.84
N ASP A 143 10.80 -26.58 -13.44
CA ASP A 143 9.68 -26.97 -14.28
C ASP A 143 9.01 -25.78 -14.98
N VAL A 144 9.24 -24.56 -14.51
CA VAL A 144 8.81 -23.34 -15.21
C VAL A 144 9.76 -23.13 -16.37
N GLY A 145 9.20 -23.10 -17.59
CA GLY A 145 9.96 -22.87 -18.82
C GLY A 145 10.62 -21.49 -18.90
N ALA A 146 11.03 -21.10 -20.10
CA ALA A 146 11.63 -19.78 -20.31
C ALA A 146 10.65 -18.67 -19.93
N VAL A 147 11.07 -17.77 -19.01
CA VAL A 147 10.26 -16.63 -18.58
C VAL A 147 10.48 -15.40 -19.46
N ASP A 148 9.40 -14.69 -19.80
CA ASP A 148 9.43 -13.51 -20.67
C ASP A 148 9.60 -12.17 -19.91
N TRP A 149 9.98 -12.22 -18.64
CA TRP A 149 10.07 -11.04 -17.75
C TRP A 149 11.02 -9.95 -18.25
N TRP A 150 12.10 -10.36 -18.93
CA TRP A 150 13.16 -9.46 -19.41
C TRP A 150 12.92 -8.96 -20.83
N SER A 151 11.81 -9.36 -21.46
CA SER A 151 11.36 -8.80 -22.74
C SER A 151 10.97 -7.33 -22.59
N ALA A 152 10.91 -6.58 -23.70
CA ALA A 152 10.44 -5.19 -23.68
C ALA A 152 9.01 -5.08 -23.10
N SER A 153 8.13 -6.01 -23.46
CA SER A 153 6.80 -6.16 -22.88
C SER A 153 6.84 -6.45 -21.39
N GLY A 154 7.73 -7.33 -20.93
CA GLY A 154 7.84 -7.72 -19.53
C GLY A 154 8.37 -6.61 -18.64
N LEU A 155 9.35 -5.84 -19.11
CA LEU A 155 9.84 -4.64 -18.44
C LEU A 155 8.76 -3.56 -18.33
N LEU A 156 7.96 -3.34 -19.39
CA LEU A 156 6.83 -2.41 -19.37
C LEU A 156 5.72 -2.87 -18.42
N ALA A 157 5.41 -4.17 -18.41
CA ALA A 157 4.43 -4.75 -17.49
C ALA A 157 4.88 -4.61 -16.03
N THR A 158 6.16 -4.89 -15.76
CA THR A 158 6.77 -4.75 -14.43
C THR A 158 6.75 -3.30 -13.96
N ALA A 159 7.15 -2.35 -14.81
CA ALA A 159 7.07 -0.92 -14.49
C ALA A 159 5.63 -0.46 -14.22
N GLY A 160 4.67 -0.94 -15.02
CA GLY A 160 3.25 -0.71 -14.81
C GLY A 160 2.72 -1.32 -13.50
N GLY A 161 3.17 -2.53 -13.14
CA GLY A 161 2.86 -3.22 -11.89
C GLY A 161 3.38 -2.46 -10.68
N VAL A 162 4.64 -2.00 -10.70
CA VAL A 162 5.20 -1.15 -9.64
C VAL A 162 4.38 0.14 -9.49
N GLY A 163 3.96 0.77 -10.60
CA GLY A 163 3.06 1.91 -10.58
C GLY A 163 1.71 1.60 -9.91
N ASN A 164 1.12 0.46 -10.21
CA ASN A 164 -0.11 0.01 -9.56
C ASN A 164 0.08 -0.21 -8.05
N ILE A 165 1.19 -0.83 -7.63
CA ILE A 165 1.51 -1.06 -6.21
C ILE A 165 1.67 0.26 -5.46
N ILE A 166 2.28 1.28 -6.08
CA ILE A 166 2.40 2.63 -5.49
C ILE A 166 1.02 3.23 -5.22
N VAL A 167 0.12 3.21 -6.22
CA VAL A 167 -1.24 3.77 -6.07
C VAL A 167 -2.04 3.01 -5.01
N ALA A 168 -1.96 1.69 -5.01
CA ALA A 168 -2.59 0.85 -4.00
C ALA A 168 -2.03 1.11 -2.59
N THR A 169 -0.71 1.33 -2.46
CA THR A 169 -0.06 1.70 -1.20
C THR A 169 -0.52 3.06 -0.70
N TRP A 170 -0.73 4.03 -1.59
CA TRP A 170 -1.33 5.32 -1.24
C TRP A 170 -2.77 5.16 -0.73
N GLY A 171 -3.54 4.25 -1.31
CA GLY A 171 -4.85 3.86 -0.80
C GLY A 171 -4.83 3.44 0.67
N TRP A 172 -3.98 2.48 0.99
CA TRP A 172 -3.76 2.02 2.37
C TRP A 172 -3.27 3.14 3.30
N ALA A 173 -2.32 3.94 2.84
CA ALA A 173 -1.80 5.07 3.60
C ALA A 173 -2.90 6.08 3.93
N CYS A 174 -3.73 6.47 2.95
CA CYS A 174 -4.81 7.42 3.14
C CYS A 174 -5.93 6.89 4.04
N LEU A 175 -6.23 5.58 4.00
CA LEU A 175 -7.08 4.95 5.02
C LEU A 175 -6.48 5.08 6.42
N GLY A 176 -5.17 4.82 6.57
CA GLY A 176 -4.45 5.04 7.81
C GLY A 176 -4.52 6.49 8.30
N VAL A 177 -4.44 7.47 7.39
CA VAL A 177 -4.58 8.90 7.72
C VAL A 177 -5.97 9.19 8.27
N LEU A 178 -7.00 8.72 7.57
CA LEU A 178 -8.39 8.91 8.00
C LEU A 178 -8.62 8.34 9.40
N LEU A 179 -8.19 7.09 9.62
CA LEU A 179 -8.30 6.43 10.92
C LEU A 179 -7.52 7.20 12.01
N ALA A 180 -6.29 7.64 11.72
CA ALA A 180 -5.48 8.41 12.67
C ALA A 180 -6.13 9.74 13.06
N VAL A 181 -6.74 10.44 12.10
CA VAL A 181 -7.45 11.70 12.34
C VAL A 181 -8.75 11.49 13.13
N VAL A 182 -9.47 10.40 12.86
CA VAL A 182 -10.72 10.06 13.55
C VAL A 182 -10.45 9.63 14.99
N LEU A 183 -9.52 8.68 15.17
CA LEU A 183 -9.23 8.01 16.45
C LEU A 183 -8.27 8.78 17.34
N ARG A 184 -7.44 9.68 16.78
CA ARG A 184 -6.46 10.51 17.50
C ARG A 184 -5.48 9.71 18.38
N SER A 185 -5.22 8.45 18.03
CA SER A 185 -4.41 7.52 18.80
C SER A 185 -3.68 6.55 17.87
N ALA A 186 -2.35 6.51 17.95
CA ALA A 186 -1.55 5.60 17.14
C ALA A 186 -1.90 4.11 17.43
N PRO A 187 -1.94 3.63 18.69
CA PRO A 187 -2.31 2.25 18.97
C PRO A 187 -3.71 1.87 18.44
N ALA A 188 -4.71 2.74 18.62
CA ALA A 188 -6.07 2.48 18.15
C ALA A 188 -6.14 2.41 16.62
N THR A 189 -5.41 3.29 15.94
CA THR A 189 -5.33 3.32 14.47
C THR A 189 -4.70 2.05 13.92
N ILE A 190 -3.61 1.58 14.53
CA ILE A 190 -2.95 0.33 14.14
C ILE A 190 -3.91 -0.84 14.35
N GLY A 191 -4.51 -0.95 15.55
CA GLY A 191 -5.42 -2.06 15.86
C GLY A 191 -6.61 -2.15 14.91
N VAL A 192 -7.30 -1.02 14.68
CA VAL A 192 -8.45 -0.97 13.76
C VAL A 192 -8.02 -1.20 12.31
N GLY A 193 -6.92 -0.58 11.88
CA GLY A 193 -6.44 -0.69 10.50
C GLY A 193 -5.99 -2.11 10.13
N VAL A 194 -5.27 -2.79 11.03
CA VAL A 194 -4.84 -4.18 10.82
C VAL A 194 -6.04 -5.13 10.87
N ALA A 195 -6.96 -4.96 11.82
CA ALA A 195 -8.18 -5.76 11.91
C ALA A 195 -9.04 -5.60 10.64
N TYR A 196 -9.07 -4.39 10.08
CA TYR A 196 -9.74 -4.13 8.80
C TYR A 196 -9.04 -4.85 7.64
N ALA A 197 -7.72 -4.68 7.53
CA ALA A 197 -6.93 -5.14 6.39
C ALA A 197 -6.83 -6.66 6.26
N LEU A 198 -6.86 -7.37 7.39
CA LEU A 198 -6.65 -8.82 7.43
C LEU A 198 -7.98 -9.55 7.61
N PRO A 199 -8.54 -9.74 8.83
CA PRO A 199 -9.70 -10.61 8.97
C PRO A 199 -11.00 -9.99 8.44
N PHE A 200 -11.22 -8.68 8.59
CA PHE A 200 -12.54 -8.10 8.36
C PHE A 200 -12.98 -8.16 6.90
N GLU A 201 -12.13 -7.72 5.95
CA GLU A 201 -12.50 -7.79 4.54
C GLU A 201 -12.65 -9.23 4.05
N ILE A 202 -11.80 -10.17 4.50
CA ILE A 202 -11.92 -11.59 4.14
C ILE A 202 -13.28 -12.16 4.59
N LEU A 203 -13.71 -11.84 5.81
CA LEU A 203 -14.99 -12.31 6.31
C LEU A 203 -16.16 -11.71 5.51
N LEU A 204 -16.03 -10.47 5.04
CA LEU A 204 -17.04 -9.83 4.19
C LEU A 204 -17.10 -10.45 2.79
N THR A 205 -15.96 -10.78 2.18
CA THR A 205 -15.96 -11.42 0.85
C THR A 205 -16.57 -12.81 0.90
N VAL A 206 -16.35 -13.55 2.00
CA VAL A 206 -17.02 -14.85 2.23
C VAL A 206 -18.53 -14.69 2.47
N ALA A 207 -18.94 -13.60 3.13
CA ALA A 207 -20.35 -13.37 3.43
C ALA A 207 -21.15 -12.82 2.24
N ALA A 208 -20.52 -12.02 1.37
CA ALA A 208 -21.18 -11.37 0.25
C ALA A 208 -20.20 -11.03 -0.89
N GLU A 209 -20.12 -11.91 -1.90
CA GLU A 209 -19.22 -11.75 -3.05
C GLU A 209 -19.45 -10.45 -3.84
N ASP A 210 -20.69 -9.96 -3.90
CA ASP A 210 -21.07 -8.72 -4.59
C ASP A 210 -20.41 -7.45 -4.03
N VAL A 211 -19.97 -7.50 -2.76
CA VAL A 211 -19.37 -6.37 -2.04
C VAL A 211 -17.88 -6.24 -2.34
N THR A 212 -17.24 -7.32 -2.77
CA THR A 212 -15.78 -7.41 -3.06
C THR A 212 -15.30 -6.30 -3.98
N ARG A 213 -16.07 -5.95 -5.01
CA ARG A 213 -15.73 -4.87 -5.97
C ARG A 213 -15.75 -3.45 -5.40
N TRP A 214 -16.28 -3.26 -4.20
CA TRP A 214 -16.37 -1.95 -3.53
C TRP A 214 -15.41 -1.81 -2.36
N LEU A 215 -14.91 -2.94 -1.83
CA LEU A 215 -14.01 -2.95 -0.69
C LEU A 215 -12.64 -2.40 -1.09
N PRO A 216 -12.09 -1.43 -0.33
CA PRO A 216 -10.83 -0.79 -0.67
C PRO A 216 -9.66 -1.78 -0.69
N GLY A 217 -9.53 -2.67 0.29
CA GLY A 217 -8.44 -3.66 0.32
C GLY A 217 -8.48 -4.57 -0.90
N GLN A 218 -9.67 -5.08 -1.26
CA GLN A 218 -9.89 -5.86 -2.50
C GLN A 218 -9.55 -5.07 -3.76
N LEU A 219 -9.94 -3.79 -3.85
CA LEU A 219 -9.63 -2.93 -4.99
C LEU A 219 -8.12 -2.64 -5.09
N PHE A 220 -7.45 -2.42 -3.96
CA PHE A 220 -6.00 -2.22 -3.91
C PHE A 220 -5.24 -3.48 -4.31
N GLN A 221 -5.71 -4.65 -3.86
CA GLN A 221 -5.16 -5.95 -4.24
C GLN A 221 -5.34 -6.21 -5.73
N ALA A 222 -6.56 -6.04 -6.25
CA ALA A 222 -6.85 -6.21 -7.67
C ALA A 222 -6.03 -5.25 -8.54
N LEU A 223 -5.86 -3.99 -8.11
CA LEU A 223 -5.02 -3.04 -8.83
C LEU A 223 -3.56 -3.50 -8.87
N ALA A 224 -2.99 -3.89 -7.73
CA ALA A 224 -1.61 -4.32 -7.63
C ALA A 224 -1.32 -5.57 -8.47
N GLN A 225 -2.27 -6.50 -8.56
CA GLN A 225 -2.20 -7.69 -9.40
C GLN A 225 -2.47 -7.43 -10.89
N GLY A 226 -2.76 -6.19 -11.29
CA GLY A 226 -3.03 -5.84 -12.69
C GLY A 226 -4.46 -6.15 -13.16
N GLY A 227 -5.38 -6.44 -12.23
CA GLY A 227 -6.75 -6.86 -12.45
C GLY A 227 -7.02 -8.27 -11.91
N THR A 228 -8.27 -8.57 -11.65
CA THR A 228 -8.76 -9.92 -11.32
C THR A 228 -9.91 -10.29 -12.24
N GLU A 229 -10.36 -11.54 -12.20
CA GLU A 229 -11.55 -11.99 -12.94
C GLU A 229 -12.81 -11.18 -12.54
N ALA A 230 -12.91 -10.79 -11.27
CA ALA A 230 -14.02 -10.00 -10.75
C ALA A 230 -13.92 -8.50 -11.07
N VAL A 231 -12.69 -7.95 -11.15
CA VAL A 231 -12.48 -6.50 -11.29
C VAL A 231 -11.37 -6.21 -12.31
N SER A 232 -11.76 -5.59 -13.43
CA SER A 232 -10.79 -5.12 -14.43
C SER A 232 -9.79 -4.11 -13.83
N ARG A 233 -8.58 -4.06 -14.37
CA ARG A 233 -7.54 -3.10 -13.95
C ARG A 233 -8.03 -1.65 -13.92
N ALA A 234 -8.78 -1.24 -14.94
CA ALA A 234 -9.29 0.13 -15.05
C ALA A 234 -10.32 0.43 -13.95
N ALA A 235 -11.21 -0.51 -13.66
CA ALA A 235 -12.17 -0.38 -12.56
C ALA A 235 -11.46 -0.35 -11.20
N ALA A 236 -10.46 -1.22 -10.99
CA ALA A 236 -9.65 -1.24 -9.77
C ALA A 236 -8.90 0.08 -9.56
N LEU A 237 -8.32 0.65 -10.63
CA LEU A 237 -7.64 1.95 -10.58
C LEU A 237 -8.60 3.09 -10.22
N LEU A 238 -9.76 3.15 -10.88
CA LEU A 238 -10.78 4.16 -10.61
C LEU A 238 -11.30 4.05 -9.17
N GLY A 239 -11.57 2.83 -8.70
CA GLY A 239 -11.97 2.56 -7.33
C GLY A 239 -10.90 2.99 -6.32
N ALA A 240 -9.63 2.67 -6.58
CA ALA A 240 -8.53 3.03 -5.69
C ALA A 240 -8.33 4.56 -5.61
N VAL A 241 -8.35 5.25 -6.76
CA VAL A 241 -8.27 6.72 -6.81
C VAL A 241 -9.48 7.35 -6.13
N GLY A 242 -10.68 6.79 -6.31
CA GLY A 242 -11.91 7.21 -5.63
C GLY A 242 -11.78 7.12 -4.11
N TRP A 243 -11.27 6.01 -3.60
CA TRP A 243 -11.01 5.81 -2.16
C TRP A 243 -9.95 6.77 -1.62
N VAL A 244 -8.84 6.98 -2.35
CA VAL A 244 -7.81 7.97 -1.98
C VAL A 244 -8.43 9.37 -1.90
N ALA A 245 -9.19 9.78 -2.91
CA ALA A 245 -9.82 11.10 -2.92
C ALA A 245 -10.82 11.26 -1.77
N ALA A 246 -11.71 10.28 -1.56
CA ALA A 246 -12.71 10.30 -0.51
C ALA A 246 -12.07 10.38 0.89
N THR A 247 -11.10 9.51 1.18
CA THR A 247 -10.43 9.47 2.48
C THR A 247 -9.67 10.75 2.78
N VAL A 248 -8.97 11.32 1.79
CA VAL A 248 -8.26 12.60 1.93
C VAL A 248 -9.23 13.76 2.16
N VAL A 249 -10.34 13.82 1.42
CA VAL A 249 -11.35 14.88 1.58
C VAL A 249 -12.00 14.79 2.97
N VAL A 250 -12.43 13.60 3.40
CA VAL A 250 -13.03 13.42 4.72
C VAL A 250 -12.03 13.75 5.83
N ALA A 251 -10.79 13.25 5.75
CA ALA A 251 -9.75 13.55 6.73
C ALA A 251 -9.45 15.05 6.80
N LEU A 252 -9.40 15.74 5.66
CA LEU A 252 -9.18 17.17 5.59
C LEU A 252 -10.34 17.96 6.22
N ILE A 253 -11.59 17.59 5.94
CA ILE A 253 -12.78 18.22 6.53
C ILE A 253 -12.75 18.05 8.05
N ILE A 254 -12.46 16.85 8.55
CA ILE A 254 -12.37 16.59 10.00
C ILE A 254 -11.25 17.42 10.62
N PHE A 255 -10.07 17.48 9.99
CA PHE A 255 -8.92 18.25 10.47
C PHE A 255 -9.19 19.76 10.51
N GLN A 256 -9.97 20.28 9.58
CA GLN A 256 -10.35 21.69 9.54
C GLN A 256 -11.42 22.05 10.56
N ARG A 257 -12.45 21.19 10.72
CA ARG A 257 -13.62 21.49 11.54
C ARG A 257 -13.46 21.12 13.01
N ARG A 258 -12.59 20.17 13.36
CA ARG A 258 -12.39 19.78 14.75
C ARG A 258 -11.38 20.70 15.42
N ASP A 259 -11.82 21.32 16.52
CA ASP A 259 -10.95 22.05 17.42
C ASP A 259 -9.91 21.12 18.05
N VAL A 260 -8.71 21.67 18.24
CA VAL A 260 -7.63 21.01 18.97
C VAL A 260 -7.98 21.20 20.44
N PRO A 261 -8.25 20.13 21.21
CA PRO A 261 -8.64 20.28 22.61
C PRO A 261 -7.54 20.99 23.40
N ASP A 262 -7.96 21.79 24.39
CA ASP A 262 -7.12 22.67 25.21
C ASP A 262 -6.04 21.95 26.02
#